data_AF-A0A8J7LD76-F1
#
_entry.id   AF-A0A8J7LD76-F1
#
_cell.length_a   1.000
_cell.length_b   1.000
_cell.length_c   1.000
_cell.angle_alpha   90.00
_cell.angle_beta   90.00
_cell.angle_gamma   90.00
#
_symmetry.space_group_name_H-M   'P 1'
#
loop_
_entity.id
_entity.type
_entity.pdbx_description
1 polymer ?
#
loop_
_entity_poly.entity_id
_entity_poly.type
_entity_poly.pdbx_seq_one_letter_code
_entity_poly.pdbx_strand_id
1 'polypeptide(L)'
;MGKVILITGPASSGKSEWAETLAMQSEKAVIYVATATENPTDEEWHQRIQKHQKRRPQDWVTLCVPIELSATLADAKPNTCLLVDSLGTWVANTLEQDDANWENTLCELLETVQLVAADMLFVAEETGWGVVPAYPLGRKFRDRLGFLVRQLSIICDTVYLVTGGHVLNLSILGSPLPAPKS
;
A
#
# COMPACT_ATOMS: atom_id res chain seq x y z
N MET A 1 -3.15 13.35 -14.38
CA MET A 1 -2.93 12.50 -13.19
C MET A 1 -2.73 11.09 -13.64
N GLY A 2 -1.85 10.34 -12.97
CA GLY A 2 -1.76 8.90 -13.18
C GLY A 2 -2.93 8.19 -12.49
N LYS A 3 -3.10 6.91 -12.81
CA LYS A 3 -4.15 6.08 -12.22
C LYS A 3 -3.75 5.62 -10.83
N VAL A 4 -4.63 5.80 -9.84
CA VAL A 4 -4.40 5.38 -8.46
C VAL A 4 -5.34 4.21 -8.13
N ILE A 5 -4.77 3.06 -7.75
CA ILE A 5 -5.51 1.86 -7.39
C ILE A 5 -5.11 1.41 -5.99
N LEU A 6 -6.10 1.09 -5.18
CA LEU A 6 -5.93 0.50 -3.85
C LEU A 6 -6.37 -0.96 -3.87
N ILE A 7 -5.53 -1.85 -3.36
CA ILE A 7 -5.77 -3.28 -3.26
C ILE A 7 -5.69 -3.68 -1.78
N THR A 8 -6.83 -4.01 -1.18
CA THR A 8 -6.91 -4.42 0.23
C THR A 8 -7.23 -5.91 0.36
N GLY A 9 -6.92 -6.49 1.52
CA GLY A 9 -7.34 -7.84 1.86
C GLY A 9 -6.61 -8.42 3.07
N PRO A 10 -7.07 -9.56 3.60
CA PRO A 10 -6.38 -10.23 4.70
C PRO A 10 -4.99 -10.74 4.29
N ALA A 11 -4.19 -11.14 5.28
CA ALA A 11 -2.91 -11.80 5.03
C ALA A 11 -3.11 -13.05 4.16
N SER A 12 -2.19 -13.29 3.23
CA SER A 12 -2.20 -14.44 2.32
C SER A 12 -3.46 -14.58 1.44
N SER A 13 -4.20 -13.49 1.18
CA SER A 13 -5.42 -13.52 0.36
C SER A 13 -5.18 -13.57 -1.15
N GLY A 14 -3.97 -13.25 -1.60
CA GLY A 14 -3.62 -13.04 -3.01
C GLY A 14 -3.47 -11.57 -3.42
N LYS A 15 -3.60 -10.61 -2.50
CA LYS A 15 -3.55 -9.16 -2.81
C LYS A 15 -2.30 -8.70 -3.57
N SER A 16 -1.11 -9.15 -3.19
CA SER A 16 0.13 -8.83 -3.90
C SER A 16 0.17 -9.44 -5.29
N GLU A 17 -0.40 -10.64 -5.49
CA GLU A 17 -0.46 -11.29 -6.81
C GLU A 17 -1.36 -10.52 -7.77
N TRP A 18 -2.49 -10.03 -7.27
CA TRP A 18 -3.38 -9.18 -8.04
C TRP A 18 -2.73 -7.83 -8.38
N ALA A 19 -2.04 -7.22 -7.42
CA ALA A 19 -1.33 -5.96 -7.64
C ALA A 19 -0.19 -6.12 -8.66
N GLU A 20 0.56 -7.24 -8.62
CA GLU A 20 1.56 -7.59 -9.63
C GLU A 20 0.93 -7.75 -11.02
N THR A 21 -0.24 -8.38 -11.10
CA THR A 21 -0.99 -8.55 -12.35
C THR A 21 -1.40 -7.20 -12.95
N LEU A 22 -1.93 -6.29 -12.12
CA LEU A 22 -2.29 -4.94 -12.55
C LEU A 22 -1.07 -4.13 -13.01
N ALA A 23 0.07 -4.26 -12.32
CA ALA A 23 1.31 -3.58 -12.69
C ALA A 23 1.80 -4.06 -14.07
N MET A 24 1.77 -5.37 -14.34
CA MET A 24 2.13 -5.91 -15.66
C MET A 24 1.18 -5.42 -16.76
N GLN A 25 -0.12 -5.31 -16.47
CA GLN A 25 -1.13 -4.81 -17.40
C GLN A 25 -1.04 -3.30 -17.65
N SER A 26 -0.27 -2.55 -16.85
CA SER A 26 -0.11 -1.10 -17.05
C SER A 26 0.68 -0.76 -18.30
N GLU A 27 1.49 -1.70 -18.82
CA GLU A 27 2.42 -1.49 -19.95
C GLU A 27 3.41 -0.32 -19.72
N LYS A 28 3.63 0.06 -18.46
CA LYS A 28 4.55 1.12 -18.02
C LYS A 28 5.80 0.54 -17.38
N ALA A 29 6.83 1.37 -17.21
CA ALA A 29 8.00 0.99 -16.42
C ALA A 29 7.60 0.81 -14.95
N VAL A 30 7.73 -0.41 -14.43
CA VAL A 30 7.27 -0.73 -13.06
C VAL A 30 8.40 -0.52 -12.06
N ILE A 31 8.07 0.21 -10.98
CA ILE A 31 8.91 0.39 -9.80
C ILE A 31 8.20 -0.29 -8.63
N TYR A 32 8.78 -1.36 -8.12
CA TYR A 32 8.32 -2.01 -6.89
C TYR A 32 8.89 -1.27 -5.68
N VAL A 33 8.02 -0.75 -4.81
CA VAL A 33 8.38 -0.03 -3.60
C VAL A 33 8.15 -0.96 -2.41
N ALA A 34 9.24 -1.55 -1.92
CA ALA A 34 9.25 -2.42 -0.76
C ALA A 34 9.32 -1.57 0.52
N THR A 35 8.28 -1.61 1.34
CA THR A 35 8.24 -0.83 2.59
C THR A 35 8.71 -1.63 3.80
N ALA A 36 8.97 -2.94 3.64
CA ALA A 36 9.56 -3.75 4.69
C ALA A 36 11.02 -3.36 4.94
N THR A 37 11.36 -3.18 6.22
CA THR A 37 12.74 -3.04 6.67
C THR A 37 13.46 -4.37 6.48
N GLU A 38 14.64 -4.34 5.86
CA GLU A 38 15.41 -5.57 5.67
C GLU A 38 15.87 -6.13 7.01
N ASN A 39 15.49 -7.38 7.29
CA ASN A 39 16.05 -8.11 8.43
C ASN A 39 16.97 -9.21 7.90
N PRO A 40 18.30 -8.98 7.82
CA PRO A 40 19.27 -9.95 7.32
C PRO A 40 19.31 -11.26 8.13
N THR A 41 18.71 -11.28 9.33
CA THR A 41 18.71 -12.45 10.23
C THR A 41 17.45 -13.30 10.16
N ASP A 42 16.44 -12.88 9.40
CA ASP A 42 15.17 -13.60 9.25
C ASP A 42 15.17 -14.42 7.95
N GLU A 43 15.43 -15.72 8.06
CA GLU A 43 15.53 -16.62 6.91
C GLU A 43 14.18 -16.90 6.23
N GLU A 44 13.06 -16.82 6.98
CA GLU A 44 11.71 -16.94 6.41
C GLU A 44 11.37 -15.70 5.56
N TRP A 45 11.80 -14.52 6.02
CA TRP A 45 11.71 -13.27 5.27
C TRP A 45 12.52 -13.32 3.96
N HIS A 46 13.74 -13.89 3.97
CA HIS A 46 14.56 -14.08 2.76
C HIS A 46 13.90 -15.00 1.74
N GLN A 47 13.36 -16.14 2.19
CA GLN A 47 12.69 -17.08 1.30
C GLN A 47 11.43 -16.47 0.67
N ARG A 48 10.68 -15.68 1.44
CA ARG A 48 9.54 -14.91 0.93
C ARG A 48 9.99 -13.93 -0.15
N ILE A 49 11.02 -13.13 0.11
CA ILE A 49 11.53 -12.16 -0.87
C ILE A 49 11.99 -12.85 -2.15
N GLN A 50 12.75 -13.94 -2.04
CA GLN A 50 13.19 -14.68 -3.23
C GLN A 50 12.01 -15.21 -4.04
N LYS A 51 10.95 -15.71 -3.38
CA LYS A 51 9.74 -16.15 -4.06
C LYS A 51 9.03 -14.99 -4.77
N HIS A 52 8.96 -13.82 -4.13
CA HIS A 52 8.36 -12.62 -4.70
C HIS A 52 9.18 -12.06 -5.88
N GLN A 53 10.50 -11.99 -5.75
CA GLN A 53 11.40 -11.58 -6.83
C GLN A 53 11.31 -12.51 -8.04
N LYS A 54 11.27 -13.84 -7.83
CA LYS A 54 11.16 -14.83 -8.92
C LYS A 54 9.86 -14.74 -9.72
N ARG A 55 8.80 -14.20 -9.14
CA ARG A 55 7.51 -14.02 -9.83
C ARG A 55 7.48 -12.77 -10.71
N ARG A 56 8.37 -11.82 -10.45
CA ARG A 56 8.39 -10.52 -11.11
C ARG A 56 9.27 -10.57 -12.36
N PRO A 57 8.90 -9.84 -13.42
CA PRO A 57 9.79 -9.60 -14.53
C PRO A 57 11.13 -8.99 -14.07
N GLN A 58 12.25 -9.39 -14.69
CA GLN A 58 13.59 -8.94 -14.30
C GLN A 58 13.86 -7.45 -14.58
N ASP A 59 13.06 -6.84 -15.45
CA ASP A 59 13.12 -5.43 -15.82
C ASP A 59 12.49 -4.49 -14.77
N TRP A 60 11.84 -5.04 -13.74
CA TRP A 60 11.28 -4.24 -12.65
C TRP A 60 12.38 -3.68 -11.76
N VAL A 61 12.31 -2.37 -11.49
CA VAL A 61 13.18 -1.73 -10.50
C VAL A 61 12.59 -1.92 -9.12
N THR A 62 13.39 -2.31 -8.13
CA THR A 62 12.97 -2.39 -6.72
C THR A 62 13.63 -1.28 -5.91
N LEU A 63 12.83 -0.55 -5.14
CA LEU A 63 13.28 0.45 -4.17
C LEU A 63 12.88 0.02 -2.76
N CYS A 64 13.83 0.02 -1.83
CA CYS A 64 13.57 -0.23 -0.41
C CYS A 64 13.28 1.10 0.29
N VAL A 65 12.02 1.34 0.67
CA VAL A 65 11.51 2.62 1.16
C VAL A 65 10.71 2.38 2.45
N PRO A 66 11.38 2.19 3.59
CA PRO A 66 10.68 1.88 4.84
C PRO A 66 9.90 3.07 5.41
N ILE A 67 10.35 4.31 5.18
CA ILE A 67 9.80 5.52 5.81
C ILE A 67 9.45 6.60 4.76
N GLU A 68 10.41 6.98 3.90
CA GLU A 68 10.32 8.13 2.96
C GLU A 68 9.43 7.85 1.72
N LEU A 69 8.20 7.40 1.94
CA LEU A 69 7.28 7.00 0.87
C LEU A 69 6.85 8.20 0.03
N SER A 70 6.41 9.30 0.65
CA SER A 70 5.97 10.51 -0.05
C SER A 70 7.05 11.05 -1.00
N ALA A 71 8.29 11.21 -0.51
CA ALA A 71 9.41 11.64 -1.34
C ALA A 71 9.65 10.70 -2.54
N THR A 72 9.60 9.38 -2.31
CA THR A 72 9.75 8.39 -3.38
C THR A 72 8.66 8.50 -4.45
N LEU A 73 7.41 8.70 -4.03
CA LEU A 73 6.28 8.88 -4.95
C LEU A 73 6.43 10.19 -5.74
N ALA A 74 6.88 11.27 -5.10
CA ALA A 74 7.05 12.57 -5.73
C ALA A 74 8.11 12.57 -6.85
N ASP A 75 9.15 11.75 -6.74
CA ASP A 75 10.22 11.65 -7.73
C ASP A 75 9.86 10.85 -9.00
N ALA A 76 8.71 10.15 -8.96
CA ALA A 76 8.24 9.30 -10.02
C ALA A 76 8.03 10.02 -11.36
N LYS A 77 8.27 9.31 -12.46
CA LYS A 77 8.10 9.87 -13.81
C LYS A 77 6.71 9.54 -14.37
N PRO A 78 6.12 10.38 -15.25
CA PRO A 78 4.75 10.16 -15.75
C PRO A 78 4.50 8.79 -16.41
N ASN A 79 5.53 8.16 -16.99
CA ASN A 79 5.40 6.85 -17.65
C ASN A 79 5.84 5.66 -16.76
N THR A 80 5.72 5.82 -15.43
CA THR A 80 6.01 4.75 -14.47
C THR A 80 4.74 4.28 -13.75
N CYS A 81 4.76 3.02 -13.31
CA CYS A 81 3.78 2.44 -12.40
C CYS A 81 4.49 2.05 -11.09
N LEU A 82 4.15 2.70 -9.98
CA LEU A 82 4.68 2.36 -8.66
C LEU A 82 3.77 1.33 -8.00
N LEU A 83 4.33 0.20 -7.60
CA LEU A 83 3.65 -0.82 -6.80
C LEU A 83 4.19 -0.78 -5.36
N VAL A 84 3.42 -0.19 -4.45
CA VAL A 84 3.75 -0.08 -3.03
C VAL A 84 3.22 -1.29 -2.27
N ASP A 85 4.11 -2.13 -1.76
CA ASP A 85 3.78 -3.33 -0.99
C ASP A 85 4.63 -3.37 0.31
N SER A 86 4.06 -3.08 1.48
CA SER A 86 2.66 -2.72 1.76
C SER A 86 2.50 -1.46 2.63
N LEU A 87 1.33 -0.83 2.53
CA LEU A 87 0.95 0.26 3.42
C LEU A 87 0.92 -0.18 4.88
N GLY A 88 0.54 -1.41 5.21
CA GLY A 88 0.62 -1.87 6.60
C GLY A 88 2.05 -1.89 7.11
N THR A 89 3.01 -2.35 6.32
CA THR A 89 4.41 -2.35 6.76
C THR A 89 4.96 -0.94 6.91
N TRP A 90 4.58 -0.03 6.02
CA TRP A 90 4.93 1.39 6.13
C TRP A 90 4.33 2.06 7.38
N VAL A 91 3.06 1.79 7.69
CA VAL A 91 2.43 2.25 8.94
C VAL A 91 3.15 1.68 10.16
N ALA A 92 3.57 0.41 10.12
CA ALA A 92 4.32 -0.21 11.21
C ALA A 92 5.64 0.53 11.50
N ASN A 93 6.36 0.94 10.44
CA ASN A 93 7.63 1.68 10.55
C ASN A 93 7.45 3.11 11.09
N THR A 94 6.23 3.67 11.06
CA THR A 94 5.93 5.03 11.52
C THR A 94 5.20 5.06 12.87
N LEU A 95 5.05 3.92 13.55
CA LEU A 95 4.30 3.84 14.83
C LEU A 95 4.92 4.62 15.98
N GLU A 96 6.23 4.85 15.95
CA GLU A 96 6.95 5.63 16.95
C GLU A 96 6.63 7.12 16.87
N GLN A 97 6.15 7.61 15.71
CA GLN A 97 5.69 8.99 15.58
C GLN A 97 4.54 9.26 16.56
N ASP A 98 4.57 10.42 17.19
CA ASP A 98 3.40 10.95 17.89
C ASP A 98 2.25 11.24 16.92
N ASP A 99 1.12 11.69 17.43
CA ASP A 99 -0.08 11.85 16.60
C ASP A 99 0.01 13.06 15.66
N ALA A 100 0.69 14.13 16.07
CA ALA A 100 0.90 15.31 15.23
C ALA A 100 1.82 15.01 14.04
N ASN A 101 2.93 14.30 14.28
CA ASN A 101 3.84 13.90 13.22
C ASN A 101 3.21 12.89 12.26
N TRP A 102 2.39 11.97 12.79
CA TRP A 102 1.63 11.04 11.96
C TRP A 102 0.60 11.75 11.07
N GLU A 103 -0.13 12.72 11.62
CA GLU A 103 -1.09 13.51 10.85
C GLU A 103 -0.41 14.26 9.70
N ASN A 104 0.74 14.89 9.97
CA ASN A 104 1.54 15.53 8.91
C ASN A 104 2.00 14.53 7.85
N THR A 105 2.53 13.38 8.27
CA THR A 105 3.00 12.31 7.36
C THR A 105 1.87 11.79 6.48
N LEU A 106 0.67 11.64 7.05
CA LEU A 106 -0.52 11.22 6.32
C LEU A 106 -0.98 12.27 5.31
N CYS A 107 -1.06 13.54 5.71
CA CYS A 107 -1.44 14.63 4.82
C CYS A 107 -0.47 14.73 3.64
N GLU A 108 0.83 14.69 3.91
CA GLU A 108 1.87 14.73 2.88
C GLU A 108 1.73 13.57 1.87
N LEU A 109 1.46 12.35 2.35
CA LEU A 109 1.23 11.21 1.47
C LEU A 109 0.00 11.44 0.57
N LEU A 110 -1.12 11.86 1.14
CA LEU A 110 -2.38 12.07 0.41
C LEU A 110 -2.28 13.21 -0.61
N GLU A 111 -1.56 14.27 -0.29
CA GLU A 111 -1.27 15.37 -1.21
C GLU A 111 -0.37 14.90 -2.35
N THR A 112 0.70 14.16 -2.02
CA THR A 112 1.64 13.63 -3.02
C THR A 112 0.93 12.72 -4.03
N VAL A 113 0.08 11.81 -3.56
CA VAL A 113 -0.69 10.90 -4.43
C VAL A 113 -1.53 11.66 -5.45
N GLN A 114 -2.10 12.81 -5.07
CA GLN A 114 -2.93 13.62 -5.97
C GLN A 114 -2.12 14.41 -7.00
N LEU A 115 -0.87 14.77 -6.69
CA LEU A 115 -0.04 15.63 -7.53
C LEU A 115 0.79 14.86 -8.56
N VAL A 116 1.08 13.59 -8.29
CA VAL A 116 2.00 12.79 -9.12
C VAL A 116 1.30 12.26 -10.38
N ALA A 117 2.02 12.31 -11.50
CA ALA A 117 1.51 11.89 -12.80
C ALA A 117 1.74 10.40 -13.12
N ALA A 118 2.46 9.68 -12.27
CA ALA A 118 2.70 8.24 -12.39
C ALA A 118 1.48 7.42 -11.92
N ASP A 119 1.34 6.19 -12.42
CA ASP A 119 0.35 5.26 -11.88
C ASP A 119 0.83 4.72 -10.54
N MET A 120 -0.10 4.50 -9.61
CA MET A 120 0.20 4.01 -8.27
C MET A 120 -0.73 2.87 -7.90
N LEU A 121 -0.16 1.76 -7.44
CA LEU A 121 -0.85 0.61 -6.91
C LEU A 121 -0.45 0.47 -5.44
N PHE A 122 -1.40 0.59 -4.53
CA PHE A 122 -1.17 0.45 -3.10
C PHE A 122 -1.72 -0.87 -2.58
N VAL A 123 -0.88 -1.67 -1.94
CA VAL A 123 -1.31 -2.90 -1.26
C VAL A 123 -1.48 -2.61 0.23
N ALA A 124 -2.61 -2.99 0.81
CA ALA A 124 -2.89 -2.82 2.23
C ALA A 124 -3.57 -4.03 2.87
N GLU A 125 -3.32 -4.23 4.16
CA GLU A 125 -3.93 -5.28 4.96
C GLU A 125 -5.28 -4.85 5.55
N GLU A 126 -6.26 -5.76 5.54
CA GLU A 126 -7.49 -5.65 6.32
C GLU A 126 -7.28 -6.24 7.72
N THR A 127 -7.01 -5.39 8.71
CA THR A 127 -6.67 -5.81 10.09
C THR A 127 -7.82 -5.59 11.09
N GLY A 128 -8.92 -4.99 10.66
CA GLY A 128 -10.03 -4.57 11.51
C GLY A 128 -11.15 -5.59 11.72
N TRP A 129 -11.09 -6.78 11.09
CA TRP A 129 -12.20 -7.73 11.09
C TRP A 129 -12.19 -8.72 12.27
N GLY A 130 -11.15 -8.64 13.11
CA GLY A 130 -10.93 -9.53 14.24
C GLY A 130 -11.14 -8.86 15.60
N VAL A 131 -10.54 -9.46 16.63
CA VAL A 131 -10.57 -8.94 17.99
C VAL A 131 -9.77 -7.63 18.12
N VAL A 132 -10.13 -6.82 19.11
CA VAL A 132 -9.34 -5.63 19.47
C VAL A 132 -7.97 -6.08 20.00
N PRO A 133 -6.85 -5.55 19.48
CA PRO A 133 -5.53 -5.90 19.99
C PRO A 133 -5.38 -5.62 21.49
N ALA A 134 -4.77 -6.55 22.22
CA ALA A 134 -4.57 -6.43 23.67
C ALA A 134 -3.63 -5.28 24.05
N TYR A 135 -2.63 -4.99 23.21
CA TYR A 135 -1.61 -3.99 23.47
C TYR A 135 -1.92 -2.63 22.80
N PRO A 136 -1.59 -1.50 23.45
CA PRO A 136 -1.80 -0.17 22.89
C PRO A 136 -1.20 0.02 21.49
N LEU A 137 0.01 -0.48 21.26
CA LEU A 137 0.71 -0.35 19.98
C LEU A 137 -0.05 -1.05 18.84
N GLY A 138 -0.63 -2.23 19.11
CA GLY A 138 -1.44 -2.94 18.12
C GLY A 138 -2.75 -2.22 17.78
N ARG A 139 -3.39 -1.58 18.79
CA ARG A 139 -4.57 -0.74 18.55
C ARG A 139 -4.21 0.48 17.70
N LYS A 140 -3.12 1.17 18.05
CA LYS A 140 -2.58 2.31 17.30
C LYS A 140 -2.32 1.96 15.84
N PHE A 141 -1.67 0.82 15.60
CA PHE A 141 -1.44 0.30 14.24
C PHE A 141 -2.74 0.05 13.47
N ARG A 142 -3.67 -0.71 14.06
CA ARG A 142 -4.96 -1.02 13.44
C ARG A 142 -5.73 0.25 13.07
N ASP A 143 -5.79 1.21 14.00
CA ASP A 143 -6.56 2.43 13.83
C ASP A 143 -5.90 3.36 12.79
N ARG A 144 -4.58 3.52 12.81
CA ARG A 144 -3.82 4.31 11.80
C ARG A 144 -3.94 3.73 10.40
N LEU A 145 -3.75 2.41 10.24
CA LEU A 145 -3.87 1.74 8.94
C LEU A 145 -5.30 1.84 8.39
N GLY A 146 -6.31 1.59 9.24
CA GLY A 146 -7.71 1.71 8.83
C GLY A 146 -8.08 3.13 8.40
N PHE A 147 -7.57 4.14 9.12
CA PHE A 147 -7.78 5.54 8.76
C PHE A 147 -7.09 5.91 7.43
N LEU A 148 -5.82 5.53 7.25
CA LEU A 148 -5.06 5.72 6.01
C LEU A 148 -5.79 5.09 4.80
N VAL A 149 -6.15 3.81 4.89
CA VAL A 149 -6.84 3.07 3.82
C VAL A 149 -8.15 3.78 3.46
N ARG A 150 -8.90 4.23 4.46
CA ARG A 150 -10.14 4.98 4.24
C ARG A 150 -9.89 6.31 3.51
N GLN A 151 -8.91 7.11 3.95
CA GLN A 151 -8.59 8.38 3.29
C GLN A 151 -8.12 8.16 1.85
N LEU A 152 -7.20 7.23 1.66
CA LEU A 152 -6.63 6.92 0.36
C LEU A 152 -7.70 6.40 -0.61
N SER A 153 -8.64 5.56 -0.14
CA SER A 153 -9.71 5.02 -0.97
C SER A 153 -10.59 6.08 -1.64
N ILE A 154 -10.73 7.26 -1.03
CA ILE A 154 -11.54 8.37 -1.55
C ILE A 154 -10.90 9.00 -2.80
N ILE A 155 -9.57 9.01 -2.86
CA ILE A 155 -8.80 9.61 -3.95
C ILE A 155 -8.33 8.56 -4.98
N CYS A 156 -8.68 7.29 -4.79
CA CYS A 156 -8.36 6.21 -5.73
C CYS A 156 -9.41 6.10 -6.85
N ASP A 157 -8.96 5.83 -8.08
CA ASP A 157 -9.84 5.52 -9.21
C ASP A 157 -10.50 4.15 -9.05
N THR A 158 -9.81 3.21 -8.40
CA THR A 158 -10.32 1.85 -8.20
C THR A 158 -9.86 1.29 -6.87
N VAL A 159 -10.79 0.65 -6.15
CA VAL A 159 -10.53 -0.05 -4.90
C VAL A 159 -10.91 -1.51 -5.07
N TYR A 160 -9.98 -2.41 -4.80
CA TYR A 160 -10.18 -3.85 -4.81
C TYR A 160 -10.14 -4.42 -3.39
N LEU A 161 -11.04 -5.35 -3.10
CA LEU A 161 -10.94 -6.28 -1.97
C LEU A 161 -10.56 -7.66 -2.50
N VAL A 162 -9.44 -8.20 -2.04
CA VAL A 162 -8.97 -9.55 -2.38
C VAL A 162 -9.16 -10.46 -1.19
N THR A 163 -10.01 -11.46 -1.30
CA THR A 163 -10.36 -12.39 -0.22
C THR A 163 -10.58 -13.80 -0.73
N GLY A 164 -10.02 -14.81 -0.05
CA GLY A 164 -10.15 -16.21 -0.45
C GLY A 164 -9.71 -16.53 -1.88
N GLY A 165 -8.75 -15.79 -2.44
CA GLY A 165 -8.32 -15.92 -3.84
C GLY A 165 -9.26 -15.27 -4.87
N HIS A 166 -10.31 -14.58 -4.44
CA HIS A 166 -11.21 -13.82 -5.30
C HIS A 166 -10.96 -12.33 -5.19
N VAL A 167 -11.16 -11.62 -6.30
CA VAL A 167 -11.00 -10.16 -6.41
C VAL A 167 -12.37 -9.53 -6.59
N LEU A 168 -12.72 -8.59 -5.72
CA LEU A 168 -13.95 -7.80 -5.80
C LEU A 168 -13.59 -6.34 -6.08
N ASN A 169 -14.15 -5.76 -7.15
CA ASN A 169 -14.01 -4.34 -7.44
C ASN A 169 -15.05 -3.56 -6.62
N LEU A 170 -14.63 -2.98 -5.50
CA LEU A 170 -15.49 -2.23 -4.59
C LEU A 170 -15.97 -0.92 -5.21
N SER A 171 -15.22 -0.33 -6.15
CA SER A 171 -15.64 0.89 -6.85
C SER A 171 -16.83 0.66 -7.81
N ILE A 172 -17.08 -0.59 -8.20
CA ILE A 172 -18.25 -0.99 -9.00
C ILE A 172 -19.38 -1.53 -8.12
N LEU A 173 -19.03 -2.31 -7.09
CA LEU A 173 -20.00 -3.02 -6.26
C LEU A 173 -20.54 -2.18 -5.08
N GLY A 174 -19.80 -1.16 -4.67
CA GLY A 174 -20.10 -0.34 -3.49
C GLY A 174 -20.30 1.13 -3.82
N SER A 175 -20.48 1.93 -2.77
CA SER A 175 -20.51 3.39 -2.87
C SER A 175 -19.45 3.98 -1.94
N PRO A 176 -18.69 5.01 -2.39
CA PRO A 176 -17.72 5.65 -1.52
C PRO A 176 -18.45 6.34 -0.36
N LEU A 177 -17.84 6.30 0.83
CA LEU A 177 -18.30 7.14 1.92
C LEU A 177 -18.00 8.61 1.59
N PRO A 178 -18.83 9.55 2.08
CA PRO A 178 -18.46 10.96 2.05
C PRO A 178 -17.08 11.16 2.70
N ALA A 179 -16.31 12.13 2.19
CA ALA A 179 -15.09 12.55 2.86
C ALA A 179 -15.39 12.87 4.33
N PRO A 180 -14.50 12.51 5.27
CA PRO A 180 -14.69 12.88 6.67
C PRO A 180 -14.89 14.39 6.76
N LYS A 181 -15.85 14.83 7.58
CA LYS A 181 -15.92 16.24 7.94
C LYS A 181 -14.68 16.55 8.79
N SER A 182 -13.87 17.50 8.34
CA SER A 182 -12.77 18.11 9.09
C SER A 182 -13.23 18.59 10.45
#